data_AF-A0A958JFT8-F1
#
_entry.id   AF-A0A958JFT8-F1
#
_cell.length_a   1.000
_cell.length_b   1.000
_cell.length_c   1.000
_cell.angle_alpha   90.00
_cell.angle_beta   90.00
_cell.angle_gamma   90.00
#
_symmetry.space_group_name_H-M   'P 1'
#
loop_
_entity.id
_entity.type
_entity.pdbx_description
1 polymer ?
#
loop_
_entity_poly.entity_id
_entity_poly.type
_entity_poly.pdbx_seq_one_letter_code
_entity_poly.pdbx_strand_id
1 'polypeptide(L)'
;MNLVVVGTSLVMLFVVLLGVVTLINRRRLLATMASQRCASCGQPYGRSVALAAYRKFFEDREQQLARAAAEGQILRLGPPEYTLKCNYCGCERIFTPSEEE
;
A
#
# COMPACT_ATOMS: atom_id res chain seq x y z
N MET A 1 -8.02 39.74 -9.37
CA MET A 1 -8.04 38.49 -10.17
C MET A 1 -6.78 37.65 -10.03
N ASN A 2 -5.59 38.21 -9.72
CA ASN A 2 -4.34 37.45 -9.67
C ASN A 2 -4.22 36.48 -8.46
N LEU A 3 -4.83 36.77 -7.30
CA LEU A 3 -4.71 35.89 -6.11
C LEU A 3 -5.38 34.52 -6.29
N VAL A 4 -6.53 34.46 -6.97
CA VAL A 4 -7.28 33.20 -7.18
C VAL A 4 -6.51 32.27 -8.12
N VAL A 5 -5.91 32.82 -9.18
CA VAL A 5 -5.12 32.06 -10.16
C VAL A 5 -3.83 31.50 -9.55
N VAL A 6 -3.16 32.29 -8.69
CA VAL A 6 -1.98 31.83 -7.95
C VAL A 6 -2.38 30.75 -6.94
N GLY A 7 -3.49 30.93 -6.23
CA GLY A 7 -4.02 29.93 -5.30
C GLY A 7 -4.35 28.59 -5.97
N THR A 8 -5.06 28.60 -7.09
CA THR A 8 -5.36 27.36 -7.84
C THR A 8 -4.12 26.69 -8.40
N SER A 9 -3.13 27.48 -8.83
CA SER A 9 -1.86 26.96 -9.35
C SER A 9 -1.05 26.26 -8.26
N LEU A 10 -1.01 26.82 -7.05
CA LEU A 10 -0.36 26.22 -5.90
C LEU A 10 -1.07 24.94 -5.43
N VAL A 11 -2.41 24.92 -5.43
CA VAL A 11 -3.18 23.72 -5.09
C VAL A 11 -2.91 22.60 -6.10
N MET A 12 -2.90 22.89 -7.40
CA MET A 12 -2.57 21.90 -8.42
C MET A 12 -1.15 21.37 -8.26
N LEU A 13 -0.17 22.25 -8.02
CA LEU A 13 1.21 21.84 -7.76
C LEU A 13 1.32 20.94 -6.52
N PHE A 14 0.61 21.28 -5.45
CA PHE A 14 0.57 20.48 -4.23
C PHE A 14 -0.04 19.09 -4.47
N VAL A 15 -1.16 19.00 -5.18
CA VAL A 15 -1.79 17.71 -5.55
C VAL A 15 -0.84 16.87 -6.40
N VAL A 16 -0.14 17.48 -7.36
CA VAL A 16 0.86 16.79 -8.18
C VAL A 16 2.02 16.27 -7.32
N LEU A 17 2.55 17.08 -6.41
CA LEU A 17 3.62 16.65 -5.49
C LEU A 17 3.18 15.49 -4.60
N LEU A 18 1.98 15.53 -4.04
CA LEU A 18 1.42 14.41 -3.27
C LEU A 18 1.28 13.14 -4.12
N GLY A 19 0.81 13.28 -5.37
CA GLY A 19 0.73 12.17 -6.32
C GLY A 19 2.10 11.55 -6.62
N VAL A 20 3.14 12.36 -6.79
CA VAL A 20 4.50 11.87 -7.04
C VAL A 20 5.05 11.13 -5.80
N VAL A 21 4.90 11.69 -4.61
CA VAL A 21 5.37 11.08 -3.35
C VAL A 21 4.70 9.73 -3.11
N THR A 22 3.38 9.65 -3.28
CA THR A 22 2.62 8.39 -3.11
C THR A 22 3.07 7.32 -4.11
N LEU A 23 3.34 7.69 -5.37
CA LEU A 23 3.87 6.76 -6.37
C LEU A 23 5.28 6.24 -6.03
N ILE A 24 6.16 7.11 -5.51
CA ILE A 24 7.51 6.72 -5.09
C ILE A 24 7.43 5.72 -3.93
N ASN A 25 6.62 6.03 -2.91
CA ASN A 25 6.44 5.14 -1.75
C ASN A 25 5.86 3.79 -2.16
N ARG A 26 4.86 3.78 -3.05
CA ARG A 26 4.31 2.53 -3.60
C ARG A 26 5.39 1.70 -4.29
N ARG A 27 6.25 2.32 -5.10
CA ARG A 27 7.33 1.60 -5.80
C ARG A 27 8.35 1.03 -4.82
N ARG A 28 8.73 1.79 -3.79
CA ARG A 28 9.65 1.31 -2.72
C ARG A 28 9.06 0.10 -2.00
N LEU A 29 7.82 0.20 -1.56
CA LEU A 29 7.12 -0.89 -0.87
C LEU A 29 7.00 -2.16 -1.74
N LEU A 30 6.65 -2.00 -3.02
CA LEU A 30 6.59 -3.14 -3.94
C LEU A 30 7.98 -3.77 -4.16
N ALA A 31 9.03 -2.95 -4.20
CA ALA A 31 10.39 -3.44 -4.34
C ALA A 31 10.85 -4.21 -3.08
N THR A 32 10.55 -3.71 -1.88
CA THR A 32 10.88 -4.39 -0.62
C THR A 32 10.11 -5.71 -0.49
N MET A 33 8.82 -5.73 -0.80
CA MET A 33 8.03 -6.98 -0.81
C MET A 33 8.55 -7.98 -1.83
N ALA A 34 8.92 -7.51 -3.04
CA ALA A 34 9.38 -8.39 -4.11
C ALA A 34 10.76 -8.99 -3.83
N SER A 35 11.62 -8.29 -3.07
CA SER A 35 12.95 -8.77 -2.69
C SER A 35 12.92 -9.75 -1.52
N GLN A 36 11.82 -9.83 -0.78
CA GLN A 36 11.65 -10.83 0.28
C GLN A 36 11.74 -12.24 -0.30
N ARG A 37 12.39 -13.13 0.45
CA ARG A 37 12.48 -14.55 0.14
C ARG A 37 11.48 -15.33 0.97
N CYS A 38 10.90 -16.36 0.36
CA CYS A 38 10.07 -17.31 1.07
C CYS A 38 10.93 -18.09 2.07
N ALA A 39 10.50 -18.18 3.33
CA ALA A 39 11.22 -18.91 4.37
C ALA A 39 11.29 -20.42 4.07
N SER A 40 10.28 -20.98 3.41
CA SER A 40 10.17 -22.42 3.17
C SER A 40 10.98 -22.90 1.96
N CYS A 41 10.99 -22.15 0.85
CA CYS A 41 11.64 -22.58 -0.39
C CYS A 41 12.81 -21.68 -0.83
N GLY A 42 13.07 -20.57 -0.12
CA GLY A 42 14.16 -19.64 -0.42
C GLY A 42 13.96 -18.79 -1.68
N GLN A 43 12.92 -19.06 -2.49
CA GLN A 43 12.64 -18.30 -3.71
C GLN A 43 12.12 -16.89 -3.40
N PRO A 44 12.45 -15.89 -4.23
CA PRO A 44 11.88 -14.55 -4.09
C PRO A 44 10.38 -14.57 -4.41
N TYR A 45 9.58 -13.76 -3.71
CA TYR A 45 8.16 -13.61 -4.03
C TYR A 45 7.94 -12.97 -5.41
N GLY A 46 8.84 -12.06 -5.80
CA GLY A 46 8.76 -11.37 -7.07
C GLY A 46 7.66 -10.30 -7.10
N ARG A 47 7.69 -9.49 -8.18
CA ARG A 47 6.88 -8.27 -8.27
C ARG A 47 5.38 -8.54 -8.44
N SER A 48 5.00 -9.64 -9.08
CA SER A 48 3.60 -10.00 -9.31
C SER A 48 2.88 -10.34 -8.00
N VAL A 49 3.53 -11.11 -7.12
CA VAL A 49 3.00 -11.44 -5.79
C VAL A 49 2.88 -10.19 -4.93
N ALA A 50 3.92 -9.35 -4.92
CA ALA A 50 3.90 -8.08 -4.19
C ALA A 50 2.72 -7.18 -4.64
N LEU A 51 2.47 -7.09 -5.96
CA LEU A 51 1.33 -6.34 -6.50
C LEU A 51 -0.02 -6.95 -6.12
N ALA A 52 -0.14 -8.27 -6.15
CA ALA A 52 -1.37 -8.96 -5.76
C ALA A 52 -1.69 -8.72 -4.27
N ALA A 53 -0.69 -8.86 -3.40
CA ALA A 53 -0.82 -8.58 -1.97
C ALA A 53 -1.19 -7.12 -1.70
N TYR A 54 -0.53 -6.18 -2.38
CA TYR A 54 -0.82 -4.75 -2.27
C TYR A 54 -2.27 -4.42 -2.65
N ARG A 55 -2.78 -4.95 -3.77
CA ARG A 55 -4.16 -4.70 -4.21
C ARG A 55 -5.16 -5.27 -3.21
N LYS A 56 -4.96 -6.51 -2.78
CA LYS A 56 -5.83 -7.19 -1.83
C LYS A 56 -5.94 -6.41 -0.51
N PHE A 57 -4.82 -5.90 0.00
CA PHE A 57 -4.83 -5.06 1.21
C PHE A 57 -5.71 -3.81 1.07
N PHE A 58 -5.65 -3.11 -0.06
CA PHE A 58 -6.48 -1.92 -0.30
C PHE A 58 -7.96 -2.28 -0.41
N GLU A 59 -8.27 -3.37 -1.12
CA GLU A 59 -9.64 -3.88 -1.24
C GLU A 59 -10.21 -4.28 0.13
N ASP A 60 -9.45 -5.04 0.92
CA ASP A 60 -9.85 -5.46 2.27
C ASP A 60 -10.06 -4.25 3.19
N ARG A 61 -9.17 -3.24 3.14
CA ARG A 61 -9.32 -2.01 3.93
C ARG A 61 -10.51 -1.17 3.50
N GLU A 62 -10.75 -1.05 2.20
CA GLU A 62 -11.91 -0.34 1.68
C GLU A 62 -13.20 -1.01 2.14
N GLN A 63 -13.28 -2.33 2.08
CA GLN A 63 -14.42 -3.09 2.58
C GLN A 63 -14.62 -2.91 4.10
N GLN A 64 -13.54 -2.94 4.89
CA GLN A 64 -13.63 -2.71 6.34
C GLN A 64 -14.13 -1.30 6.66
N LEU A 65 -13.63 -0.29 5.97
CA LEU A 65 -14.10 1.10 6.13
C LEU A 65 -15.56 1.27 5.72
N ALA A 66 -15.98 0.64 4.61
CA ALA A 66 -17.36 0.67 4.15
C ALA A 66 -18.32 0.02 5.17
N ARG A 67 -17.94 -1.11 5.76
CA ARG A 67 -18.72 -1.78 6.83
C ARG A 67 -18.79 -0.91 8.09
N ALA A 68 -17.66 -0.37 8.53
CA ALA A 68 -17.64 0.51 9.70
C ALA A 68 -18.50 1.76 9.51
N ALA A 69 -18.48 2.36 8.31
CA ALA A 69 -19.34 3.48 7.97
C ALA A 69 -20.83 3.10 7.98
N ALA A 70 -21.19 1.92 7.45
CA ALA A 70 -22.56 1.42 7.48
C ALA A 70 -23.05 1.11 8.91
N GLU A 71 -22.15 0.66 9.78
CA GLU A 71 -22.45 0.34 11.19
C GLU A 71 -22.32 1.55 12.12
N GLY A 72 -21.92 2.73 11.61
CA GLY A 72 -21.70 3.93 12.42
C GLY A 72 -20.53 3.80 13.41
N GLN A 73 -19.61 2.88 13.17
CA GLN A 73 -18.48 2.61 14.06
C GLN A 73 -17.23 3.38 13.63
N ILE A 74 -16.46 3.84 14.61
CA ILE A 74 -15.13 4.40 14.37
C ILE A 74 -14.13 3.24 14.33
N LEU A 75 -13.64 2.92 13.13
CA LEU A 75 -12.66 1.85 12.95
C LEU A 75 -11.24 2.37 13.22
N ARG A 76 -10.56 1.79 14.20
CA ARG A 76 -9.11 1.96 14.38
C ARG A 76 -8.38 0.84 13.64
N LEU A 77 -7.75 1.22 12.54
CA LEU A 77 -6.94 0.30 11.75
C LEU A 77 -5.52 0.23 12.34
N GLY A 78 -5.03 -0.99 12.54
CA GLY A 78 -3.65 -1.25 12.90
C GLY A 78 -2.66 -0.92 11.77
N PRO A 79 -1.37 -1.24 11.96
CA PRO A 79 -0.37 -1.08 10.91
C PRO A 79 -0.75 -1.86 9.65
N PRO A 80 -0.31 -1.43 8.45
CA PRO A 80 -0.65 -2.09 7.21
C PRO A 80 -0.02 -3.49 7.14
N GLU A 81 -0.84 -4.54 7.14
CA GLU A 81 -0.38 -5.93 7.02
C GLU A 81 -0.62 -6.46 5.60
N TYR A 82 0.40 -7.03 4.97
CA TYR A 82 0.31 -7.57 3.61
C TYR A 82 0.58 -9.07 3.63
N THR A 83 -0.35 -9.88 3.13
CA THR A 83 -0.13 -11.33 3.02
C THR A 83 0.56 -11.66 1.70
N LEU A 84 1.80 -12.16 1.77
CA LEU A 84 2.58 -12.61 0.62
C LEU A 84 2.43 -14.12 0.45
N LYS A 85 1.96 -14.56 -0.72
CA LYS A 85 1.83 -15.97 -1.08
C LYS A 85 2.92 -16.40 -2.05
N CYS A 86 3.69 -17.41 -1.70
CA CYS A 86 4.75 -17.92 -2.57
C CYS A 86 4.14 -18.69 -3.75
N ASN A 87 4.49 -18.31 -4.98
CA ASN A 87 4.02 -19.01 -6.19
C ASN A 87 4.65 -20.40 -6.36
N TYR A 88 5.77 -20.70 -5.69
CA TYR A 88 6.49 -21.97 -5.85
C TYR A 88 6.01 -23.04 -4.87
N CYS A 89 5.93 -22.70 -3.58
CA CYS A 89 5.59 -23.66 -2.51
C CYS A 89 4.22 -23.39 -1.86
N GLY A 90 3.53 -22.30 -2.26
CA GLY A 90 2.21 -21.95 -1.73
C GLY A 90 2.20 -21.36 -0.31
N CYS A 91 3.36 -21.26 0.35
CA CYS A 91 3.44 -20.74 1.72
C CYS A 91 3.02 -19.27 1.77
N GLU A 92 2.29 -18.92 2.83
CA GLU A 92 1.82 -17.56 3.08
C GLU A 92 2.58 -16.94 4.25
N ARG A 93 2.94 -15.66 4.13
CA ARG A 93 3.64 -14.91 5.17
C ARG A 93 3.06 -13.51 5.29
N ILE A 94 2.86 -13.04 6.51
CA ILE A 94 2.48 -11.66 6.78
C ILE A 94 3.74 -10.79 6.71
N PHE A 95 3.66 -9.74 5.91
CA PHE A 95 4.66 -8.69 5.79
C PHE A 95 4.05 -7.39 6.33
N THR A 96 4.65 -6.88 7.40
CA THR A 96 4.39 -5.54 7.91
C THR A 96 5.59 -4.69 7.54
N PRO A 97 5.44 -3.62 6.71
CA PRO A 97 6.51 -2.66 6.55
C PRO A 97 6.69 -2.00 7.91
N SER A 98 7.78 -2.34 8.61
CA SER A 98 8.21 -1.60 9.77
C SER A 98 8.51 -0.17 9.32
N GLU A 99 7.92 0.82 9.98
CA GLU A 99 8.24 2.23 9.79
C GLU A 99 9.64 2.54 10.35
N GLU A 100 10.68 1.82 9.97
CA GLU A 100 12.05 2.03 10.47
C GLU A 100 13.08 1.59 9.42
N GLU A 101 13.57 2.55 8.65
CA GLU A 101 14.96 3.03 8.68
C GLU A 101 15.07 4.44 8.06
#